data_AF-A0A952A8Q6-F1
#
_entry.id   AF-A0A952A8Q6-F1
#
_cell.length_a   1.000
_cell.length_b   1.000
_cell.length_c   1.000
_cell.angle_alpha   90.00
_cell.angle_beta   90.00
_cell.angle_gamma   90.00
#
_symmetry.space_group_name_H-M   'P 1'
#
loop_
_entity.id
_entity.type
_entity.pdbx_description
1 polymer ?
#
loop_
_entity_poly.entity_id
_entity_poly.type
_entity_poly.pdbx_seq_one_letter_code
_entity_poly.pdbx_strand_id
1 'polypeptide(L)'
;MTTTTIDRSRDLSQPLDKLGPDERMKDASDYLRGTIADGLLDRITGAVPSADDVKLMKFHGIYQQDDRDLREERRRQKLEPAYQFMIRVRLPGGVCTPAQWLKLDALARAHGGETLRITTRQTFQFHWVLKHGLRPIIRGLHEALLDTVAACGDDSRGVMCT
;
A
#
# COMPACT_ATOMS: atom_id res chain seq x y z
N MET A 1 -39.07 17.12 -5.76
CA MET A 1 -37.63 17.06 -5.49
C MET A 1 -36.92 17.50 -6.75
N THR A 2 -36.43 18.73 -6.80
CA THR A 2 -35.67 19.24 -7.96
C THR A 2 -34.32 18.54 -7.98
N THR A 3 -34.14 17.63 -8.93
CA THR A 3 -32.83 17.05 -9.25
C THR A 3 -31.95 18.16 -9.78
N THR A 4 -31.03 18.65 -8.96
CA THR A 4 -29.98 19.58 -9.38
C THR A 4 -29.10 18.85 -10.39
N THR A 5 -29.28 19.14 -11.68
CA THR A 5 -28.43 18.59 -12.74
C THR A 5 -27.06 19.22 -12.59
N ILE A 6 -26.07 18.44 -12.14
CA ILE A 6 -24.69 18.91 -12.02
C ILE A 6 -24.16 19.14 -13.43
N ASP A 7 -23.77 20.38 -13.74
CA ASP A 7 -23.15 20.73 -15.01
C ASP A 7 -21.77 20.06 -15.12
N ARG A 8 -21.70 19.03 -15.97
CA ARG A 8 -20.49 18.27 -16.30
C ARG A 8 -19.94 18.60 -17.68
N SER A 9 -20.33 19.74 -18.27
CA SER A 9 -19.87 20.15 -19.61
C SER A 9 -18.34 20.34 -19.72
N ARG A 10 -17.67 20.58 -18.58
CA ARG A 10 -16.22 20.67 -18.47
C ARG A 10 -15.57 19.44 -17.86
N ASP A 11 -16.36 18.42 -17.53
CA ASP A 11 -15.85 17.16 -17.03
C ASP A 11 -15.14 16.46 -18.19
N LEU A 12 -13.81 16.40 -18.11
CA LEU A 12 -13.00 15.65 -19.08
C LEU A 12 -13.18 14.13 -18.90
N SER A 13 -14.03 13.69 -17.96
CA SER A 13 -14.37 12.29 -17.75
C SER A 13 -14.82 11.65 -19.06
N GLN A 14 -13.96 10.81 -19.62
CA GLN A 14 -14.32 9.99 -20.76
C GLN A 14 -15.16 8.81 -20.28
N PRO A 15 -16.02 8.24 -21.14
CA PRO A 15 -16.66 6.96 -20.88
C PRO A 15 -15.66 5.91 -20.40
N LEU A 16 -16.05 5.09 -19.40
CA LEU A 16 -15.17 4.14 -18.72
C LEU A 16 -14.47 3.15 -19.67
N ASP A 17 -15.16 2.75 -20.74
CA ASP A 17 -14.65 1.88 -21.80
C ASP A 17 -13.48 2.52 -22.59
N LYS A 18 -13.40 3.85 -22.62
CA LYS A 18 -12.30 4.61 -23.25
C LYS A 18 -11.12 4.87 -22.32
N LEU A 19 -11.26 4.63 -21.02
CA LEU A 19 -10.20 4.86 -20.03
C LEU A 19 -9.17 3.73 -19.99
N GLY A 20 -8.08 3.93 -19.26
CA GLY A 20 -7.04 2.91 -19.06
C GLY A 20 -7.52 1.74 -18.20
N PRO A 21 -6.77 0.61 -18.19
CA PRO A 21 -7.10 -0.54 -17.35
C PRO A 21 -7.14 -0.20 -15.86
N ASP A 22 -6.29 0.73 -15.40
CA ASP A 22 -6.26 1.14 -13.98
C ASP A 22 -7.52 1.92 -13.57
N GLU A 23 -8.10 2.72 -14.47
CA GLU A 23 -9.38 3.40 -14.21
C GLU A 23 -10.54 2.41 -14.13
N ARG A 24 -10.59 1.42 -15.04
CA ARG A 24 -11.59 0.34 -14.99
C ARG A 24 -11.46 -0.51 -13.73
N MET A 25 -10.25 -0.81 -13.32
CA MET A 25 -9.98 -1.53 -12.08
C MET A 25 -10.44 -0.72 -10.86
N LYS A 26 -10.17 0.60 -10.81
CA LYS A 26 -10.67 1.48 -9.74
C LYS A 26 -12.19 1.53 -9.69
N ASP A 27 -12.85 1.67 -10.83
CA ASP A 27 -14.32 1.67 -10.92
C ASP A 27 -14.93 0.37 -10.37
N ALA A 28 -14.36 -0.79 -10.73
CA ALA A 28 -14.82 -2.10 -10.30
C ALA A 28 -14.45 -2.48 -8.84
N SER A 29 -13.69 -1.64 -8.13
CA SER A 29 -13.03 -2.03 -6.87
C SER A 29 -13.87 -1.88 -5.59
N ASP A 30 -15.12 -1.43 -5.66
CA ASP A 30 -15.92 -1.04 -4.47
C ASP A 30 -15.14 -0.08 -3.56
N TYR A 31 -14.82 1.10 -4.11
CA TYR A 31 -14.06 2.15 -3.41
C TYR A 31 -12.71 1.66 -2.87
N LEU A 32 -11.92 1.04 -3.75
CA LEU A 32 -10.57 0.53 -3.48
C LEU A 32 -10.50 -0.68 -2.54
N ARG A 33 -11.65 -1.23 -2.12
CA ARG A 33 -11.71 -2.44 -1.27
C ARG A 33 -11.13 -3.66 -1.98
N GLY A 34 -11.53 -3.86 -3.24
CA GLY A 34 -11.18 -5.03 -4.05
C GLY A 34 -11.49 -6.35 -3.33
N THR A 35 -10.64 -7.35 -3.57
CA THR A 35 -10.65 -8.65 -2.89
C THR A 35 -9.42 -8.83 -2.00
N ILE A 36 -8.77 -7.72 -1.61
CA ILE A 36 -7.50 -7.71 -0.86
C ILE A 36 -7.61 -8.58 0.40
N ALA A 37 -8.71 -8.49 1.14
CA ALA A 37 -8.92 -9.25 2.38
C ALA A 37 -8.84 -10.76 2.15
N ASP A 38 -9.45 -11.26 1.06
CA ASP A 38 -9.42 -12.67 0.70
C ASP A 38 -8.02 -13.10 0.26
N GLY A 39 -7.34 -12.29 -0.56
CA GLY A 39 -5.97 -12.54 -1.00
C GLY A 39 -4.94 -12.55 0.14
N LEU A 40 -5.17 -11.79 1.21
CA LEU A 40 -4.37 -11.82 2.44
C LEU A 40 -4.61 -13.09 3.27
N LEU A 41 -5.77 -13.75 3.14
CA LEU A 41 -6.08 -15.00 3.83
C LEU A 41 -5.54 -16.23 3.10
N ASP A 42 -5.28 -16.14 1.79
CA ASP A 42 -4.63 -17.19 1.02
C ASP A 42 -3.25 -17.54 1.63
N ARG A 43 -2.99 -18.82 1.90
CA ARG A 43 -1.71 -19.30 2.46
C ARG A 43 -0.84 -20.05 1.45
N ILE A 44 -1.31 -20.20 0.21
CA ILE A 44 -0.63 -20.99 -0.83
C ILE A 44 0.62 -20.26 -1.33
N THR A 45 0.58 -18.93 -1.44
CA THR A 45 1.69 -18.10 -1.92
C THR A 45 2.05 -16.98 -0.94
N GLY A 46 3.31 -16.54 -1.00
CA GLY A 46 3.78 -15.33 -0.32
C GLY A 46 3.20 -14.02 -0.88
N ALA A 47 2.59 -14.05 -2.06
CA ALA A 47 1.95 -12.90 -2.70
C ALA A 47 0.48 -12.72 -2.30
N VAL A 48 -0.07 -11.54 -2.61
CA VAL A 48 -1.49 -11.36 -2.91
C VAL A 48 -1.72 -11.78 -4.37
N PRO A 49 -2.59 -12.77 -4.65
CA PRO A 49 -2.68 -13.38 -5.98
C PRO A 49 -3.25 -12.46 -7.08
N SER A 50 -4.21 -11.60 -6.72
CA SER A 50 -4.90 -10.74 -7.68
C SER A 50 -4.01 -9.57 -8.10
N ALA A 51 -3.77 -9.45 -9.41
CA ALA A 51 -2.99 -8.34 -9.97
C ALA A 51 -3.66 -6.97 -9.76
N ASP A 52 -5.00 -6.95 -9.75
CA ASP A 52 -5.77 -5.75 -9.44
C ASP A 52 -5.64 -5.39 -7.96
N ASP A 53 -5.72 -6.37 -7.05
CA ASP A 53 -5.49 -6.12 -5.62
C ASP A 53 -4.07 -5.62 -5.35
N VAL A 54 -3.05 -6.15 -6.05
CA VAL A 54 -1.68 -5.64 -5.96
C VAL A 54 -1.60 -4.15 -6.34
N LYS A 55 -2.42 -3.69 -7.29
CA LYS A 55 -2.53 -2.27 -7.63
C LYS A 55 -3.33 -1.48 -6.59
N LEU A 56 -4.45 -2.03 -6.11
CA LEU A 56 -5.30 -1.39 -5.09
C LEU A 56 -4.60 -1.24 -3.74
N MET A 57 -3.73 -2.18 -3.38
CA MET A 57 -2.90 -2.10 -2.18
C MET A 57 -2.01 -0.86 -2.15
N LYS A 58 -1.66 -0.27 -3.31
CA LYS A 58 -0.89 0.98 -3.37
C LYS A 58 -1.67 2.14 -2.73
N PHE A 59 -2.99 2.18 -2.85
CA PHE A 59 -3.84 3.19 -2.19
C PHE A 59 -3.85 3.04 -0.66
N HIS A 60 -3.51 1.84 -0.18
CA HIS A 60 -3.30 1.53 1.23
C HIS A 60 -1.83 1.70 1.66
N GLY A 61 -0.99 2.30 0.80
CA GLY A 61 0.42 2.56 1.08
C GLY A 61 1.31 1.32 1.02
N ILE A 62 0.83 0.21 0.43
CA ILE A 62 1.53 -1.07 0.39
C ILE A 62 1.93 -1.42 -1.04
N TYR A 63 3.18 -1.80 -1.25
CA TYR A 63 3.68 -2.35 -2.51
C TYR A 63 4.09 -3.79 -2.31
N GLN A 64 3.53 -4.69 -3.11
CA GLN A 64 4.08 -6.03 -3.28
C GLN A 64 5.35 -5.96 -4.13
N GLN A 65 6.38 -6.65 -3.68
CA GLN A 65 7.70 -6.76 -4.27
C GLN A 65 8.20 -8.19 -4.09
N ASP A 66 9.38 -8.47 -4.62
CA ASP A 66 10.12 -9.69 -4.37
C ASP A 66 11.61 -9.36 -4.33
N ASP A 67 12.38 -10.21 -3.65
CA ASP A 67 13.83 -10.08 -3.61
C ASP A 67 14.44 -10.34 -4.99
N ARG A 68 14.95 -9.26 -5.60
CA ARG A 68 15.54 -9.27 -6.93
C ARG A 68 16.89 -9.97 -6.98
N ASP A 69 17.62 -10.01 -5.87
CA ASP A 69 18.93 -10.65 -5.79
C ASP A 69 18.75 -12.18 -5.84
N LEU A 70 17.66 -12.70 -5.27
CA LEU A 70 17.34 -14.13 -5.26
C LEU A 70 16.47 -14.59 -6.44
N ARG A 71 15.84 -13.66 -7.18
CA ARG A 71 14.82 -13.97 -8.19
C ARG A 71 15.28 -14.99 -9.23
N GLU A 72 16.47 -14.79 -9.80
CA GLU A 72 17.00 -15.64 -10.88
C GLU A 72 17.35 -17.05 -10.37
N GLU A 73 17.93 -17.15 -9.17
CA GLU A 73 18.23 -18.43 -8.54
C GLU A 73 16.95 -19.22 -8.25
N ARG A 74 15.96 -18.58 -7.63
CA ARG A 74 14.65 -19.20 -7.31
C ARG A 74 13.91 -19.64 -8.56
N ARG A 75 13.94 -18.84 -9.64
CA ARG A 75 13.35 -19.21 -10.93
C ARG A 75 13.98 -20.49 -11.50
N ARG A 76 15.31 -20.64 -11.43
CA ARG A 76 16.00 -21.87 -11.88
C ARG A 76 15.59 -23.09 -11.07
N GLN A 77 15.32 -22.90 -9.78
CA GLN A 77 14.82 -23.95 -8.88
C GLN A 77 13.30 -24.17 -8.97
N LYS A 78 12.60 -23.45 -9.85
CA LYS A 78 11.13 -23.45 -9.98
C LYS A 78 10.39 -23.10 -8.67
N LEU A 79 11.04 -22.31 -7.82
CA LEU A 79 10.42 -21.75 -6.62
C LEU A 79 9.67 -20.46 -6.96
N GLU A 80 8.62 -20.15 -6.20
CA GLU A 80 7.98 -18.84 -6.28
C GLU A 80 8.97 -17.71 -5.94
N PRO A 81 8.77 -16.48 -6.45
CA PRO A 81 9.54 -15.32 -6.02
C PRO A 81 9.57 -15.19 -4.49
N ALA A 82 10.67 -14.69 -3.95
CA ALA A 82 10.77 -14.37 -2.53
C ALA A 82 9.98 -13.09 -2.25
N TYR A 83 8.65 -13.22 -2.22
CA TYR A 83 7.73 -12.09 -2.07
C TYR A 83 7.93 -11.37 -0.73
N GLN A 84 7.88 -10.05 -0.80
CA GLN A 84 7.94 -9.14 0.32
C GLN A 84 7.12 -7.90 0.02
N PHE A 85 6.90 -7.07 1.03
CA PHE A 85 6.10 -5.87 0.92
C PHE A 85 6.86 -4.66 1.48
N MET A 86 6.66 -3.53 0.82
CA MET A 86 7.02 -2.22 1.35
C MET A 86 5.74 -1.54 1.86
N ILE A 87 5.77 -1.01 3.08
CA ILE A 87 4.68 -0.22 3.66
C ILE A 87 5.18 1.20 3.89
N ARG A 88 4.46 2.20 3.39
CA ARG A 88 4.76 3.62 3.60
C ARG A 88 3.76 4.24 4.57
N VAL A 89 4.28 4.89 5.61
CA VAL A 89 3.46 5.65 6.57
C VAL A 89 3.00 6.97 5.93
N ARG A 90 1.81 7.44 6.27
CA ARG A 90 1.37 8.82 6.01
C ARG A 90 1.69 9.66 7.24
N LEU A 91 2.57 10.64 7.08
CA LEU A 91 3.07 11.47 8.17
C LEU A 91 3.15 12.94 7.73
N PRO A 92 2.06 13.72 7.87
CA PRO A 92 2.04 15.13 7.48
C PRO A 92 3.13 15.92 8.22
N GLY A 93 3.92 16.68 7.47
CA GLY A 93 5.04 17.48 8.01
C GLY A 93 6.18 16.68 8.63
N GLY A 94 6.14 15.35 8.57
CA GLY A 94 7.12 14.49 9.24
C GLY A 94 7.07 14.50 10.76
N VAL A 95 6.00 15.02 11.37
CA VAL A 95 5.91 15.13 12.82
C VAL A 95 5.66 13.75 13.43
N CYS A 96 6.63 13.24 14.18
CA CYS A 96 6.56 11.95 14.86
C CYS A 96 6.87 12.15 16.35
N THR A 97 5.96 11.74 17.23
CA THR A 97 6.21 11.78 18.67
C THR A 97 7.21 10.68 19.08
N PRO A 98 7.92 10.83 20.21
CA PRO A 98 8.81 9.77 20.71
C PRO A 98 8.10 8.41 20.89
N ALA A 99 6.84 8.42 21.34
CA ALA A 99 6.06 7.19 21.49
C ALA A 99 5.73 6.53 20.13
N GLN A 100 5.38 7.33 19.11
CA GLN A 100 5.19 6.84 17.75
C GLN A 100 6.49 6.27 17.18
N TRP A 101 7.63 6.93 17.39
CA TRP A 101 8.93 6.42 16.98
C TRP A 101 9.24 5.05 17.59
N LEU A 102 9.05 4.89 18.91
CA LEU A 102 9.26 3.60 19.58
C LEU A 102 8.32 2.51 19.04
N LYS A 103 7.07 2.86 18.70
CA LYS A 103 6.14 1.91 18.05
C LYS A 103 6.62 1.51 16.67
N LEU A 104 7.09 2.46 15.85
CA LEU A 104 7.64 2.19 14.53
C LEU A 104 8.87 1.26 14.61
N ASP A 105 9.82 1.53 15.52
CA ASP A 105 11.00 0.70 15.75
C ASP A 105 10.61 -0.73 16.16
N ALA A 106 9.70 -0.89 17.12
CA ALA A 106 9.23 -2.19 17.56
C ALA A 106 8.57 -3.00 16.41
N LEU A 107 7.77 -2.34 15.57
CA LEU A 107 7.15 -2.97 14.39
C LEU A 107 8.19 -3.38 13.35
N ALA A 108 9.21 -2.55 13.12
CA ALA A 108 10.27 -2.84 12.16
C ALA A 108 11.14 -4.03 12.62
N ARG A 109 11.43 -4.13 13.92
CA ARG A 109 12.13 -5.28 14.49
C ARG A 109 11.30 -6.56 14.37
N ALA A 110 10.01 -6.49 14.68
CA ALA A 110 9.15 -7.66 14.66
C ALA A 110 8.81 -8.16 13.25
N HIS A 111 8.68 -7.26 12.27
CA HIS A 111 8.06 -7.57 10.98
C HIS A 111 8.71 -6.91 9.75
N GLY A 112 9.66 -5.99 9.91
CA GLY A 112 10.23 -5.16 8.84
C GLY A 112 11.74 -5.33 8.64
N GLY A 113 12.28 -6.51 8.97
CA GLY A 113 13.70 -6.81 8.80
C GLY A 113 14.64 -5.92 9.61
N GLU A 114 14.20 -5.43 10.78
CA GLU A 114 14.98 -4.58 11.69
C GLU A 114 15.47 -3.26 11.08
N THR A 115 14.77 -2.75 10.05
CA THR A 115 15.12 -1.49 9.40
C THR A 115 13.92 -0.55 9.23
N LEU A 116 14.20 0.75 9.29
CA LEU A 116 13.26 1.81 8.94
C LEU A 116 13.93 2.78 7.98
N ARG A 117 13.27 3.06 6.85
CA ARG A 117 13.79 3.98 5.85
C ARG A 117 13.08 5.33 5.93
N ILE A 118 13.80 6.37 6.32
CA ILE A 118 13.36 7.76 6.14
C ILE A 118 13.38 8.11 4.65
N THR A 119 12.34 8.80 4.18
CA THR A 119 12.16 9.18 2.78
C THR A 119 12.35 10.69 2.58
N THR A 120 12.55 11.10 1.33
CA THR A 120 12.62 12.52 0.94
C THR A 120 11.30 13.29 1.10
N ARG A 121 10.21 12.60 1.46
CA ARG A 121 8.88 13.21 1.71
C ARG A 121 8.45 13.12 3.18
N GLN A 122 9.43 13.21 4.09
CA GLN A 122 9.19 13.32 5.54
C GLN A 122 8.34 12.17 6.11
N THR A 123 8.58 10.94 5.65
CA THR A 123 7.90 9.76 6.20
C THR A 123 8.81 8.53 6.23
N PHE A 124 8.34 7.46 6.87
CA PHE A 124 9.03 6.19 7.04
C PHE A 124 8.49 5.11 6.08
N GLN A 125 9.36 4.18 5.71
CA GLN A 125 9.01 2.95 5.00
C GLN A 125 9.55 1.73 5.73
N PHE A 126 8.69 0.72 5.86
CA PHE A 126 9.07 -0.65 6.21
C PHE A 126 9.39 -1.41 4.93
N HIS A 127 10.43 -2.23 4.95
CA HIS A 127 10.79 -3.17 3.88
C HIS A 127 10.86 -4.59 4.47
N TRP A 128 11.03 -5.61 3.62
CA TRP A 128 11.15 -7.00 4.07
C TRP A 128 9.92 -7.54 4.83
N VAL A 129 8.78 -6.86 4.69
CA VAL A 129 7.55 -7.29 5.34
C VAL A 129 7.00 -8.49 4.60
N LEU A 130 6.82 -9.62 5.29
CA LEU A 130 6.14 -10.79 4.72
C LEU A 130 4.61 -10.60 4.77
N LYS A 131 3.85 -11.32 3.94
CA LYS A 131 2.39 -11.15 3.84
C LYS A 131 1.67 -11.19 5.19
N HIS A 132 2.05 -12.11 6.07
CA HIS A 132 1.47 -12.23 7.41
C HIS A 132 1.85 -11.08 8.36
N GLY A 133 2.92 -10.34 8.07
CA GLY A 133 3.37 -9.15 8.81
C GLY A 133 2.61 -7.87 8.46
N LEU A 134 1.89 -7.83 7.33
CA LEU A 134 1.10 -6.66 6.91
C LEU A 134 0.06 -6.28 7.97
N ARG A 135 -0.79 -7.23 8.38
CA ARG A 135 -1.89 -6.95 9.33
C ARG A 135 -1.40 -6.51 10.72
N PRO A 136 -0.39 -7.15 11.33
CA PRO A 136 0.22 -6.66 12.57
C PRO A 136 0.78 -5.23 12.47
N ILE A 137 1.50 -4.90 11.39
CA ILE A 137 2.05 -3.55 11.21
C ILE A 137 0.94 -2.52 11.10
N ILE A 138 -0.05 -2.73 10.22
CA ILE A 138 -1.15 -1.77 10.03
C ILE A 138 -1.93 -1.56 11.34
N ARG A 139 -2.17 -2.63 12.11
CA ARG A 139 -2.80 -2.51 13.44
C ARG A 139 -1.94 -1.71 14.42
N GLY A 140 -0.65 -2.00 14.49
CA GLY A 140 0.26 -1.30 15.38
C GLY A 140 0.44 0.18 15.04
N LEU A 141 0.41 0.54 13.75
CA LEU A 141 0.38 1.93 13.31
C LEU A 141 -0.89 2.62 13.80
N HIS A 142 -2.05 1.99 13.59
CA HIS A 142 -3.33 2.51 14.03
C HIS A 142 -3.38 2.75 15.56
N GLU A 143 -2.84 1.82 16.35
CA GLU A 143 -2.71 1.97 17.82
C GLU A 143 -1.87 3.19 18.23
N ALA A 144 -0.94 3.64 17.39
CA ALA A 144 -0.13 4.83 17.59
C ALA A 144 -0.65 6.07 16.85
N LEU A 145 -1.90 6.04 16.37
CA LEU A 145 -2.55 7.11 15.62
C LEU A 145 -1.78 7.46 14.32
N LEU A 146 -1.19 6.45 13.68
CA LEU A 146 -0.56 6.53 12.38
C LEU A 146 -1.35 5.68 11.37
N ASP A 147 -1.29 6.05 10.09
CA ASP A 147 -1.89 5.27 9.01
C ASP A 147 -1.00 5.23 7.77
N THR A 148 -1.45 4.54 6.73
CA THR A 148 -0.76 4.37 5.44
C THR A 148 -1.65 4.75 4.25
N VAL A 149 -2.86 5.26 4.52
CA VAL A 149 -3.88 5.55 3.50
C VAL A 149 -3.38 6.70 2.63
N ALA A 150 -3.52 6.57 1.31
CA ALA A 150 -3.07 7.57 0.32
C ALA A 150 -1.56 7.87 0.38
N ALA A 151 -0.75 7.11 1.14
CA ALA A 151 0.70 7.27 1.13
C ALA A 151 1.30 6.98 -0.26
N CYS A 152 0.58 6.20 -1.07
CA CYS A 152 0.83 5.89 -2.49
C CYS A 152 -0.53 5.80 -3.24
N GLY A 153 -0.60 5.09 -4.38
CA GLY A 153 -1.83 4.99 -5.22
C GLY A 153 -1.93 6.10 -6.26
N ASP A 154 -3.12 6.43 -6.77
CA ASP A 154 -3.39 7.64 -7.57
C ASP A 154 -4.20 8.60 -6.68
N ASP A 155 -3.51 9.41 -5.88
CA ASP A 155 -4.11 10.16 -4.77
C ASP A 155 -3.15 11.29 -4.34
N SER A 156 -3.58 12.13 -3.40
CA SER A 156 -2.75 13.09 -2.71
C SER A 156 -1.79 12.38 -1.75
N ARG A 157 -0.49 12.65 -1.94
CA ARG A 157 0.58 12.05 -1.12
C ARG A 157 0.82 12.85 0.17
N GLY A 158 1.76 12.36 0.98
CA GLY A 158 2.26 13.07 2.18
C GLY A 158 2.54 14.55 1.90
N VAL A 159 1.90 15.41 2.70
CA VAL A 159 2.06 16.87 2.69
C VAL A 159 3.30 17.22 3.49
N MET A 160 4.19 17.99 2.87
CA MET A 160 5.45 18.40 3.49
C MET A 160 5.34 19.82 4.06
N CYS A 161 6.04 20.10 5.15
CA CYS A 161 6.19 21.44 5.71
C CYS A 161 7.50 21.58 6.48
N THR A 162 7.83 22.82 6.85
CA THR A 162 8.97 23.19 7.70
C THR A 162 8.53 23.44 9.12
#